data_AF-A0A2W2E5F2-F1
#
_entry.id   AF-A0A2W2E5F2-F1
#
_cell.length_a   1.000
_cell.length_b   1.000
_cell.length_c   1.000
_cell.angle_alpha   90.00
_cell.angle_beta   90.00
_cell.angle_gamma   90.00
#
_symmetry.space_group_name_H-M   'P 1'
#
loop_
_entity.id
_entity.type
_entity.pdbx_description
1 polymer ?
#
loop_
_entity_poly.entity_id
_entity_poly.type
_entity_poly.pdbx_seq_one_letter_code
_entity_poly.pdbx_strand_id
1 'polypeptide(L)'
;MVWDEPVPISRDQARATYLAVKRTEPGGGDVPGVAKELPGQVTLYPGHVLVTMDLDTMDEMSAQVFAVARAHGMVCYDPQRDLVHNVAPLGVYEGMQLHTGDGMIVHDPDLGLVHDVLATLSPQNPFVALVNFGRHFLQVSPGYELEYKEGTLIRTTVPELAEVQRAFHEYATGGREFLDRHAWQDQAV
;
A
#
# COMPACT_ATOMS: atom_id res chain seq x y z
N MET A 1 -7.25 3.83 10.85
CA MET A 1 -8.69 4.12 10.98
C MET A 1 -9.40 3.42 9.84
N VAL A 2 -10.54 2.78 10.10
CA VAL A 2 -11.27 1.96 9.14
C VAL A 2 -12.72 2.44 9.07
N TRP A 3 -13.28 2.53 7.85
CA TRP A 3 -14.68 2.89 7.64
C TRP A 3 -15.20 2.37 6.29
N ASP A 4 -16.52 2.33 6.16
CA ASP A 4 -17.19 2.02 4.90
C ASP A 4 -17.19 3.27 4.01
N GLU A 5 -16.69 3.11 2.79
CA GLU A 5 -16.65 4.16 1.78
C GLU A 5 -16.94 3.54 0.40
N PRO A 6 -18.02 3.95 -0.29
CA PRO A 6 -18.47 3.29 -1.52
C PRO A 6 -17.55 3.49 -2.73
N VAL A 7 -16.66 4.48 -2.67
CA VAL A 7 -15.75 4.81 -3.78
C VAL A 7 -14.32 4.97 -3.27
N PRO A 8 -13.30 4.65 -4.09
CA PRO A 8 -11.92 4.91 -3.70
C PRO A 8 -11.70 6.40 -3.41
N ILE A 9 -10.92 6.68 -2.36
CA ILE A 9 -10.59 8.05 -1.95
C ILE A 9 -9.10 8.31 -2.03
N SER A 10 -8.74 9.57 -2.21
CA SER A 10 -7.35 10.01 -2.15
C SER A 10 -6.85 10.07 -0.71
N ARG A 11 -5.52 10.05 -0.56
CA ARG A 11 -4.84 10.30 0.72
C ARG A 11 -5.29 11.59 1.40
N ASP A 12 -5.45 12.67 0.63
CA ASP A 12 -5.88 13.97 1.18
C ASP A 12 -7.32 13.92 1.69
N GLN A 13 -8.23 13.21 1.00
CA GLN A 13 -9.59 12.97 1.46
C GLN A 13 -9.59 12.13 2.73
N ALA A 14 -8.83 11.03 2.77
CA ALA A 14 -8.70 10.16 3.93
C ALA A 14 -8.18 10.93 5.16
N ARG A 15 -7.16 11.77 4.98
CA ARG A 15 -6.62 12.65 6.02
C ARG A 15 -7.67 13.65 6.52
N ALA A 16 -8.39 14.31 5.61
CA ALA A 16 -9.43 15.26 5.97
C ALA A 16 -10.55 14.58 6.78
N THR A 17 -11.00 13.40 6.37
CA THR A 17 -11.98 12.57 7.10
C THR A 17 -11.47 12.20 8.48
N TYR A 18 -10.25 11.68 8.58
CA TYR A 18 -9.61 11.35 9.86
C TYR A 18 -9.62 12.54 10.83
N LEU A 19 -9.18 13.72 10.37
CA LEU A 19 -9.14 14.93 11.20
C LEU A 19 -10.54 15.40 11.61
N ALA A 20 -11.55 15.27 10.75
CA ALA A 20 -12.92 15.60 11.07
C ALA A 20 -13.50 14.66 12.13
N VAL A 21 -13.31 13.34 11.97
CA VAL A 21 -13.76 12.31 12.93
C VAL A 21 -13.09 12.49 14.29
N LYS A 22 -11.78 12.77 14.33
CA LYS A 22 -11.05 13.00 15.59
C LYS A 22 -11.55 14.20 16.41
N ARG A 23 -12.32 15.11 15.81
CA ARG A 23 -12.95 16.26 16.51
C ARG A 23 -14.31 15.92 17.13
N THR A 24 -14.86 14.75 16.83
CA THR A 24 -16.11 14.26 17.41
C THR A 24 -15.85 13.49 18.70
N GLU A 25 -16.88 13.33 19.54
CA GLU A 25 -16.77 12.50 20.74
C GLU A 25 -16.73 11.01 20.37
N PRO A 26 -15.80 10.22 20.93
CA PRO A 26 -15.86 8.77 20.83
C PRO A 26 -17.15 8.24 21.44
N GLY A 27 -17.77 7.28 20.77
CA GLY A 27 -19.01 6.65 21.23
C GLY A 27 -20.12 6.68 20.18
N GLY A 28 -21.07 5.75 20.36
CA GLY A 28 -22.25 5.60 19.53
C GLY A 28 -22.30 4.29 18.75
N GLY A 29 -23.50 3.69 18.71
CA GLY A 29 -23.86 2.60 17.80
C GLY A 29 -23.51 1.18 18.27
N ASP A 30 -24.08 0.21 17.56
CA ASP A 30 -23.68 -1.19 17.66
C ASP A 30 -22.23 -1.35 17.20
N VAL A 31 -21.46 -2.18 17.92
CA VAL A 31 -20.09 -2.52 17.55
C VAL A 31 -20.10 -3.23 16.19
N PRO A 32 -19.56 -2.63 15.12
CA PRO A 32 -19.52 -3.26 13.81
C PRO A 32 -18.79 -4.61 13.87
N GLY A 33 -19.19 -5.57 13.03
CA GLY A 33 -18.53 -6.89 12.98
C GLY A 33 -17.02 -6.79 12.85
N VAL A 34 -16.55 -5.93 11.94
CA VAL A 34 -15.12 -5.63 11.71
C VAL A 34 -14.38 -5.23 12.98
N ALA A 35 -15.01 -4.48 13.90
CA ALA A 35 -14.35 -3.98 15.11
C ALA A 35 -13.97 -5.10 16.08
N LYS A 36 -14.60 -6.28 15.97
CA LYS A 36 -14.29 -7.46 16.79
C LYS A 36 -13.08 -8.24 16.27
N GLU A 37 -12.71 -8.04 15.01
CA GLU A 37 -11.60 -8.72 14.32
C GLU A 37 -10.34 -7.85 14.24
N LEU A 38 -10.48 -6.53 14.41
CA LEU A 38 -9.35 -5.61 14.39
C LEU A 38 -8.41 -5.84 15.58
N PRO A 39 -7.08 -5.87 15.36
CA PRO A 39 -6.10 -5.98 16.43
C PRO A 39 -6.00 -4.67 17.22
N GLY A 40 -5.27 -4.71 18.34
CA GLY A 40 -4.95 -3.52 19.14
C GLY A 40 -6.13 -2.95 19.94
N GLN A 41 -6.00 -1.70 20.37
CA GLN A 41 -7.04 -1.01 21.13
C GLN A 41 -8.00 -0.31 20.17
N VAL A 42 -9.25 -0.77 20.16
CA VAL A 42 -10.31 -0.22 19.31
C VAL A 42 -11.07 0.91 20.01
N THR A 43 -11.18 2.04 19.33
CA THR A 43 -12.04 3.18 19.70
C THR A 43 -13.08 3.40 18.62
N LEU A 44 -14.35 3.45 19.01
CA LEU A 44 -15.47 3.63 18.09
C LEU A 44 -15.84 5.10 17.95
N TYR A 45 -16.07 5.51 16.71
CA TYR A 45 -16.65 6.78 16.32
C TYR A 45 -17.87 6.49 15.43
N PRO A 46 -18.82 7.43 15.28
CA PRO A 46 -19.96 7.23 14.38
C PRO A 46 -19.49 6.86 12.96
N GLY A 47 -19.78 5.63 12.53
CA GLY A 47 -19.40 5.08 11.22
C GLY A 47 -17.91 4.78 11.02
N HIS A 48 -17.06 4.94 12.03
CA HIS A 48 -15.61 4.80 11.90
C HIS A 48 -15.00 4.04 13.07
N VAL A 49 -13.92 3.30 12.81
CA VAL A 49 -13.19 2.55 13.81
C VAL A 49 -11.73 3.01 13.84
N LEU A 50 -11.26 3.47 14.99
CA LEU A 50 -9.86 3.82 15.20
C LEU A 50 -9.17 2.70 15.96
N VAL A 51 -8.10 2.16 15.38
CA VAL A 51 -7.19 1.22 16.05
C VAL A 51 -5.98 2.00 16.54
N THR A 52 -5.64 1.80 17.81
CA THR A 52 -4.40 2.30 18.42
C THR A 52 -3.54 1.10 18.81
N MET A 53 -2.23 1.22 18.58
CA MET A 53 -1.26 0.14 18.74
C MET A 53 0.08 0.70 19.22
N ASP A 54 0.89 -0.17 19.81
CA ASP A 54 2.24 0.16 20.27
C ASP A 54 3.22 0.24 19.09
N LEU A 55 4.17 1.17 19.18
CA LEU A 55 5.17 1.41 18.12
C LEU A 55 5.97 0.16 17.76
N ASP A 56 6.31 -0.66 18.75
CA ASP A 56 7.11 -1.89 18.56
C ASP A 56 6.37 -2.95 17.72
N THR A 57 5.05 -2.85 17.60
CA THR A 57 4.20 -3.79 16.87
C THR A 57 3.49 -3.15 15.67
N MET A 58 3.82 -1.89 15.36
CA MET A 58 3.09 -1.09 14.38
C MET A 58 3.04 -1.74 13.00
N ASP A 59 4.16 -2.28 12.53
CA ASP A 59 4.24 -2.86 11.18
C ASP A 59 3.34 -4.08 11.03
N GLU A 60 3.45 -5.00 11.97
CA GLU A 60 2.66 -6.23 11.99
C GLU A 60 1.17 -5.92 12.18
N MET A 61 0.82 -5.04 13.13
CA MET A 61 -0.56 -4.70 13.42
C MET A 61 -1.19 -3.88 12.29
N SER A 62 -0.49 -2.92 11.67
CA SER A 62 -1.01 -2.18 10.52
C SER A 62 -1.31 -3.11 9.34
N ALA A 63 -0.45 -4.09 9.05
CA ALA A 63 -0.72 -5.09 8.01
C ALA A 63 -1.96 -5.93 8.32
N GLN A 64 -2.14 -6.34 9.58
CA GLN A 64 -3.35 -7.06 10.03
C GLN A 64 -4.62 -6.20 9.92
N VAL A 65 -4.56 -4.93 10.32
CA VAL A 65 -5.68 -3.97 10.19
C VAL A 65 -6.06 -3.81 8.72
N PHE A 66 -5.09 -3.67 7.81
CA PHE A 66 -5.36 -3.58 6.36
C PHE A 66 -6.03 -4.85 5.83
N ALA A 67 -5.54 -6.03 6.23
CA ALA A 67 -6.13 -7.31 5.81
C ALA A 67 -7.58 -7.45 6.29
N VAL A 68 -7.88 -7.08 7.54
CA VAL A 68 -9.24 -7.11 8.10
C VAL A 68 -10.13 -6.09 7.38
N ALA A 69 -9.69 -4.84 7.22
CA ALA A 69 -10.47 -3.82 6.52
C ALA A 69 -10.82 -4.28 5.09
N ARG A 70 -9.84 -4.81 4.36
CA ARG A 70 -10.03 -5.37 3.02
C ARG A 70 -11.05 -6.52 3.01
N ALA A 71 -10.96 -7.47 3.93
CA ALA A 71 -11.88 -8.61 4.01
C ALA A 71 -13.34 -8.17 4.23
N HIS A 72 -13.55 -7.01 4.86
CA HIS A 72 -14.85 -6.40 5.07
C HIS A 72 -15.22 -5.34 4.01
N GLY A 73 -14.40 -5.16 2.97
CA GLY A 73 -14.65 -4.18 1.90
C GLY A 73 -14.60 -2.73 2.38
N MET A 74 -13.74 -2.43 3.35
CA MET A 74 -13.60 -1.11 3.96
C MET A 74 -12.31 -0.41 3.57
N VAL A 75 -12.35 0.92 3.58
CA VAL A 75 -11.15 1.75 3.47
C VAL A 75 -10.38 1.71 4.78
N CYS A 76 -9.06 1.64 4.70
CA CYS A 76 -8.18 1.83 5.85
C CYS A 76 -7.21 2.98 5.61
N TYR A 77 -7.16 3.92 6.56
CA TYR A 77 -6.18 5.00 6.55
C TYR A 77 -5.23 4.85 7.74
N ASP A 78 -3.93 4.82 7.47
CA ASP A 78 -2.85 4.88 8.46
C ASP A 78 -2.41 6.34 8.62
N PRO A 79 -2.78 7.03 9.72
CA PRO A 79 -2.41 8.43 9.94
C PRO A 79 -0.94 8.61 10.32
N GLN A 80 -0.22 7.56 10.72
CA GLN A 80 1.20 7.64 11.07
C GLN A 80 2.06 7.64 9.80
N ARG A 81 1.74 6.75 8.86
CA ARG A 81 2.39 6.68 7.54
C ARG A 81 1.77 7.60 6.50
N ASP A 82 0.60 8.16 6.80
CA ASP A 82 -0.21 8.95 5.86
C ASP A 82 -0.49 8.15 4.57
N LEU A 83 -0.96 6.92 4.74
CA LEU A 83 -1.29 5.99 3.65
C LEU A 83 -2.76 5.61 3.70
N VAL A 84 -3.38 5.49 2.52
CA VAL A 84 -4.74 4.99 2.37
C VAL A 84 -4.73 3.69 1.60
N HIS A 85 -5.41 2.68 2.13
CA HIS A 85 -5.73 1.43 1.47
C HIS A 85 -7.21 1.46 1.08
N ASN A 86 -7.47 1.41 -0.23
CA ASN A 86 -8.81 1.33 -0.82
C ASN A 86 -9.17 -0.13 -1.15
N VAL A 87 -10.45 -0.38 -1.43
CA VAL A 87 -10.92 -1.71 -1.87
C VAL A 87 -10.58 -1.96 -3.35
N ALA A 88 -10.45 -0.89 -4.14
CA ALA A 88 -10.23 -0.91 -5.59
C ALA A 88 -9.60 0.42 -6.06
N PRO A 89 -9.07 0.48 -7.29
CA PRO A 89 -8.79 -0.64 -8.20
C PRO A 89 -7.61 -1.48 -7.70
N LEU A 90 -7.71 -2.79 -7.88
CA LEU A 90 -6.64 -3.74 -7.58
C LEU A 90 -5.81 -4.05 -8.83
N GLY A 91 -4.59 -4.55 -8.63
CA GLY A 91 -3.80 -5.15 -9.69
C GLY A 91 -4.41 -6.46 -10.22
N VAL A 92 -3.92 -6.92 -11.37
CA VAL A 92 -4.42 -8.16 -12.03
C VAL A 92 -3.88 -9.45 -11.41
N TYR A 93 -2.86 -9.36 -10.56
CA TYR A 93 -2.25 -10.51 -9.91
C TYR A 93 -2.81 -10.69 -8.50
N GLU A 94 -3.67 -11.69 -8.33
CA GLU A 94 -4.10 -12.16 -7.01
C GLU A 94 -2.91 -12.63 -6.18
N GLY A 95 -2.87 -12.22 -4.92
CA GLY A 95 -1.79 -12.50 -3.98
C GLY A 95 -0.54 -11.64 -4.17
N MET A 96 -0.57 -10.62 -5.03
CA MET A 96 0.56 -9.69 -5.22
C MET A 96 0.88 -8.97 -3.93
N GLN A 97 2.16 -8.81 -3.62
CA GLN A 97 2.59 -8.16 -2.38
C GLN A 97 3.35 -6.88 -2.69
N LEU A 98 3.00 -5.80 -2.00
CA LEU A 98 3.83 -4.59 -1.92
C LEU A 98 4.77 -4.72 -0.73
N HIS A 99 6.07 -4.62 -1.01
CA HIS A 99 7.14 -4.64 0.00
C HIS A 99 7.85 -3.30 -0.02
N THR A 100 8.21 -2.79 1.15
CA THR A 100 9.01 -1.58 1.31
C THR A 100 10.23 -1.84 2.19
N GLY A 101 11.26 -1.02 2.03
CA GLY A 101 12.50 -1.17 2.80
C GLY A 101 12.39 -0.78 4.28
N ASP A 102 11.31 -0.12 4.68
CA ASP A 102 10.96 0.13 6.08
C ASP A 102 10.15 -1.03 6.72
N GLY A 103 9.97 -2.16 6.02
CA GLY A 103 9.40 -3.38 6.59
C GLY A 103 7.89 -3.56 6.36
N MET A 104 7.22 -2.65 5.64
CA MET A 104 5.80 -2.81 5.32
C MET A 104 5.61 -3.91 4.26
N ILE A 105 4.66 -4.81 4.52
CA ILE A 105 4.19 -5.82 3.57
C ILE A 105 2.67 -5.71 3.47
N VAL A 106 2.16 -5.43 2.27
CA VAL A 106 0.72 -5.36 1.99
C VAL A 106 0.35 -6.37 0.93
N HIS A 107 -0.65 -7.20 1.22
CA HIS A 107 -1.21 -8.16 0.27
C HIS A 107 -2.32 -7.52 -0.55
N ASP A 108 -2.29 -7.79 -1.86
CA ASP A 108 -3.20 -7.24 -2.86
C ASP A 108 -3.38 -5.72 -2.74
N PRO A 109 -2.29 -4.94 -2.81
CA PRO A 109 -2.36 -3.49 -2.66
C PRO A 109 -3.26 -2.88 -3.75
N ASP A 110 -4.05 -1.88 -3.37
CA ASP A 110 -4.73 -1.07 -4.39
C ASP A 110 -3.72 -0.17 -5.13
N LEU A 111 -4.06 0.20 -6.37
CA LEU A 111 -3.14 0.93 -7.24
C LEU A 111 -2.84 2.36 -6.72
N GLY A 112 -3.74 2.94 -5.92
CA GLY A 112 -3.50 4.24 -5.28
C GLY A 112 -2.43 4.12 -4.21
N LEU A 113 -2.52 3.11 -3.34
CA LEU A 113 -1.51 2.81 -2.34
C LEU A 113 -0.12 2.59 -2.96
N VAL A 114 -0.04 1.80 -4.05
CA VAL A 114 1.23 1.57 -4.77
C VAL A 114 1.84 2.90 -5.22
N HIS A 115 1.03 3.77 -5.85
CA HIS A 115 1.48 5.07 -6.32
C HIS A 115 2.01 5.96 -5.19
N ASP A 116 1.29 6.01 -4.06
CA ASP A 116 1.62 6.87 -2.93
C ASP A 116 2.87 6.39 -2.18
N VAL A 117 3.05 5.08 -2.05
CA VAL A 117 4.23 4.48 -1.41
C VAL A 117 5.50 4.75 -2.21
N LEU A 118 5.44 4.75 -3.54
CA LEU A 118 6.60 5.11 -4.38
C LEU A 118 7.13 6.52 -4.11
N ALA A 119 6.26 7.45 -3.71
CA ALA A 119 6.66 8.81 -3.33
C ALA A 119 7.38 8.90 -1.97
N THR A 120 7.48 7.78 -1.23
CA THR A 120 8.14 7.70 0.09
C THR A 120 9.57 7.16 0.03
N LEU A 121 10.08 6.82 -1.17
CA LEU A 121 11.46 6.36 -1.37
C LEU A 121 12.47 7.31 -0.74
N SER A 122 13.33 6.77 0.12
CA SER A 122 14.29 7.55 0.90
C SER A 122 15.37 6.62 1.47
N PRO A 123 16.42 7.14 2.12
CA PRO A 123 17.36 6.28 2.84
C PRO A 123 16.72 5.43 3.94
N GLN A 124 15.59 5.87 4.51
CA GLN A 124 14.81 5.15 5.52
C GLN A 124 13.82 4.16 4.91
N ASN A 125 13.40 4.38 3.66
CA ASN A 125 12.63 3.44 2.85
C ASN A 125 13.41 3.12 1.55
N PRO A 126 14.47 2.30 1.64
CA PRO A 126 15.48 2.16 0.58
C PRO A 126 15.05 1.32 -0.63
N PHE A 127 13.84 0.76 -0.64
CA PHE A 127 13.27 0.15 -1.83
C PHE A 127 11.76 0.07 -1.74
N VAL A 128 11.11 -0.08 -2.89
CA VAL A 128 9.71 -0.50 -3.00
C VAL A 128 9.63 -1.60 -4.05
N ALA A 129 8.92 -2.69 -3.77
CA ALA A 129 8.79 -3.82 -4.67
C ALA A 129 7.34 -4.32 -4.77
N LEU A 130 6.92 -4.67 -5.98
CA LEU A 130 5.73 -5.48 -6.22
C LEU A 130 6.13 -6.90 -6.56
N VAL A 131 5.76 -7.85 -5.70
CA VAL A 131 6.20 -9.24 -5.77
C VAL A 131 5.00 -10.13 -6.08
N ASN A 132 5.09 -10.88 -7.19
CA ASN A 132 4.25 -12.03 -7.46
C ASN A 132 5.03 -13.29 -7.09
N PHE A 133 4.78 -13.80 -5.89
CA PHE A 133 5.66 -14.78 -5.24
C PHE A 133 5.93 -16.02 -6.13
N GLY A 134 7.21 -16.37 -6.26
CA GLY A 134 7.65 -17.51 -7.06
C GLY A 134 7.57 -17.33 -8.58
N ARG A 135 7.16 -16.14 -9.08
CA ARG A 135 6.99 -15.88 -10.52
C ARG A 135 7.86 -14.73 -10.99
N HIS A 136 7.54 -13.52 -10.57
CA HIS A 136 8.20 -12.31 -11.04
C HIS A 136 8.07 -11.17 -10.03
N PHE A 137 8.97 -10.19 -10.12
CA PHE A 137 8.86 -8.96 -9.35
C PHE A 137 9.32 -7.76 -10.16
N LEU A 138 8.84 -6.58 -9.76
CA LEU A 138 9.39 -5.28 -10.14
C LEU A 138 9.74 -4.55 -8.86
N GLN A 139 10.95 -4.01 -8.75
CA GLN A 139 11.37 -3.19 -7.63
C GLN A 139 12.07 -1.92 -8.08
N VAL A 140 12.17 -0.96 -7.15
CA VAL A 140 12.87 0.29 -7.32
C VAL A 140 13.66 0.65 -6.08
N SER A 141 14.84 1.24 -6.27
CA SER A 141 15.66 1.82 -5.20
C SER A 141 15.87 3.34 -5.40
N PRO A 142 16.36 4.09 -4.38
CA PRO A 142 16.71 5.49 -4.51
C PRO A 142 17.63 5.77 -5.72
N GLY A 143 17.35 6.86 -6.43
CA GLY A 143 17.97 7.13 -7.73
C GLY A 143 17.24 6.50 -8.91
N TYR A 144 16.07 5.90 -8.67
CA TYR A 144 15.17 5.33 -9.68
C TYR A 144 15.80 4.21 -10.50
N GLU A 145 16.63 3.38 -9.85
CA GLU A 145 17.06 2.11 -10.42
C GLU A 145 15.89 1.12 -10.33
N LEU A 146 15.34 0.74 -11.49
CA LEU A 146 14.34 -0.31 -11.61
C LEU A 146 15.03 -1.65 -11.80
N GLU A 147 14.59 -2.65 -11.06
CA GLU A 147 14.96 -4.04 -11.30
C GLU A 147 13.70 -4.86 -11.56
N TYR A 148 13.74 -5.68 -12.61
CA TYR A 148 12.68 -6.60 -12.97
C TYR A 148 13.23 -8.01 -13.04
N LYS A 149 12.49 -8.96 -12.49
CA LYS A 149 12.82 -10.38 -12.59
C LYS A 149 11.65 -11.17 -13.11
N GLU A 150 11.85 -11.85 -14.24
CA GLU A 150 11.01 -12.94 -14.72
C GLU A 150 11.94 -13.92 -15.45
N GLY A 151 12.33 -14.99 -14.74
CA GLY A 151 13.46 -15.84 -15.14
C GLY A 151 14.82 -15.17 -14.87
N THR A 152 15.18 -14.16 -15.66
CA THR A 152 16.43 -13.39 -15.53
C THR A 152 16.20 -12.09 -14.78
N LEU A 153 17.17 -11.68 -13.96
CA LEU A 153 17.17 -10.37 -13.30
C LEU A 153 17.81 -9.33 -14.23
N ILE A 154 17.03 -8.32 -14.57
CA ILE A 154 17.46 -7.19 -15.39
C ILE A 154 17.24 -5.88 -14.65
N ARG A 155 18.05 -4.88 -14.95
CA ARG A 155 17.96 -3.56 -14.33
C ARG A 155 18.13 -2.41 -15.31
N THR A 156 17.62 -1.25 -14.94
CA THR A 156 17.82 0.01 -15.66
C THR A 156 17.66 1.18 -14.70
N THR A 157 18.05 2.38 -15.11
CA THR A 157 17.80 3.62 -14.36
C THR A 157 16.90 4.51 -15.17
N VAL A 158 15.81 4.99 -14.57
CA VAL A 158 14.85 5.89 -15.22
C VAL A 158 15.02 7.32 -14.69
N PRO A 159 14.65 8.36 -15.46
CA PRO A 159 15.03 9.73 -15.12
C PRO A 159 14.24 10.32 -13.96
N GLU A 160 13.03 9.85 -13.69
CA GLU A 160 12.12 10.47 -12.74
C GLU A 160 11.12 9.49 -12.11
N LEU A 161 10.55 9.90 -10.97
CA LEU A 161 9.54 9.14 -10.23
C LEU A 161 8.31 8.81 -11.07
N ALA A 162 7.91 9.70 -11.99
CA ALA A 162 6.76 9.47 -12.86
C ALA A 162 6.94 8.23 -13.75
N GLU A 163 8.15 7.97 -14.24
CA GLU A 163 8.47 6.76 -15.03
C GLU A 163 8.44 5.50 -14.15
N VAL A 164 8.90 5.60 -12.89
CA VAL A 164 8.77 4.50 -11.91
C VAL A 164 7.31 4.18 -11.64
N GLN A 165 6.49 5.19 -11.32
CA GLN A 165 5.06 5.04 -11.06
C GLN A 165 4.33 4.43 -12.26
N ARG A 166 4.68 4.86 -13.47
CA ARG A 166 4.15 4.28 -14.71
C ARG A 166 4.54 2.81 -14.87
N ALA A 167 5.81 2.46 -14.68
CA ALA A 167 6.26 1.07 -14.78
C ALA A 167 5.57 0.16 -13.74
N PHE A 168 5.41 0.63 -12.50
CA PHE A 168 4.69 -0.09 -11.45
C PHE A 168 3.21 -0.25 -11.77
N HIS A 169 2.55 0.79 -12.29
CA HIS A 169 1.16 0.72 -12.71
C HIS A 169 0.96 -0.29 -13.85
N GLU A 170 1.79 -0.22 -14.89
CA GLU A 170 1.76 -1.16 -16.00
C GLU A 170 2.00 -2.59 -15.53
N TYR A 171 3.04 -2.80 -14.72
CA TYR A 171 3.31 -4.12 -14.14
C TYR A 171 2.10 -4.63 -13.35
N ALA A 172 1.57 -3.84 -12.41
CA ALA A 172 0.44 -4.21 -11.55
C ALA A 172 -0.84 -4.50 -12.33
N THR A 173 -1.03 -3.86 -13.49
CA THR A 173 -2.20 -4.05 -14.38
C THR A 173 -1.97 -5.09 -15.48
N GLY A 174 -0.82 -5.77 -15.48
CA GLY A 174 -0.50 -6.84 -16.43
C GLY A 174 0.23 -6.38 -17.69
N GLY A 175 0.38 -5.07 -17.88
CA GLY A 175 1.20 -4.48 -18.93
C GLY A 175 2.69 -4.81 -18.77
N ARG A 176 3.39 -4.75 -19.90
CA ARG A 176 4.84 -4.99 -20.01
C ARG A 176 5.56 -3.94 -20.85
N GLU A 177 4.88 -2.84 -21.17
CA GLU A 177 5.38 -1.78 -22.05
C GLU A 177 6.64 -1.09 -21.47
N PHE A 178 6.81 -1.10 -20.14
CA PHE A 178 8.04 -0.66 -19.48
C PHE A 178 9.29 -1.45 -19.91
N LEU A 179 9.15 -2.71 -20.34
CA LEU A 179 10.26 -3.51 -20.86
C LEU A 179 10.74 -2.99 -22.22
N ASP A 180 9.82 -2.52 -23.05
CA ASP A 180 10.12 -2.01 -24.40
C ASP A 180 10.63 -0.56 -24.36
N ARG A 181 10.28 0.22 -23.32
CA ARG A 181 10.63 1.65 -23.22
C ARG A 181 12.06 1.94 -22.77
N HIS A 182 12.71 1.02 -22.09
CA HIS A 182 13.99 1.28 -21.43
C HIS A 182 15.09 0.35 -21.92
N ALA A 183 16.34 0.81 -21.82
CA ALA A 183 17.50 -0.02 -22.09
C ALA A 183 17.84 -0.82 -20.81
N TRP A 184 17.52 -2.10 -20.83
CA TRP A 184 17.78 -3.02 -19.72
C TRP A 184 19.16 -3.66 -19.82
N GLN A 185 19.76 -3.93 -18.67
CA GLN A 185 21.04 -4.62 -18.55
C GLN A 185 20.85 -5.85 -17.66
N ASP A 186 21.50 -6.96 -18.01
CA ASP A 186 21.54 -8.13 -17.15
C ASP A 186 22.28 -7.77 -15.85
N GLN A 187 21.68 -8.19 -14.73
CA GLN A 187 22.36 -8.14 -13.45
C GLN A 187 23.12 -9.45 -13.26
N ALA A 188 24.44 -9.39 -13.35
CA ALA A 188 25.27 -10.53 -13.01
C ALA A 188 25.01 -10.90 -11.54
N VAL A 189 24.68 -12.18 -11.32
CA VAL A 189 24.45 -12.77 -9.99
C VAL A 189 25.73 -12.82 -9.19
#